data_AF-A0A096B598-F1
#
_entry.id   AF-A0A096B598-F1
#
_cell.length_a   1.000
_cell.length_b   1.000
_cell.length_c   1.000
_cell.angle_alpha   90.00
_cell.angle_beta   90.00
_cell.angle_gamma   90.00
#
_symmetry.space_group_name_H-M   'P 1'
#
loop_
_entity.id
_entity.type
_entity.pdbx_description
1 polymer ?
#
loop_
_entity_poly.entity_id
_entity_poly.type
_entity_poly.pdbx_seq_one_letter_code
_entity_poly.pdbx_strand_id
1 'polypeptide(L)'
;MREELVAKRYLCAKIAGPLILEYYLLVSPLAEDLEIYGVKIVERRSGVAAIAPGLTTSGRKILHLIDLLSKGTVTPTSLADIVEDWL
;
A
#
# COMPACT_ATOMS: atom_id res chain seq x y z
N MET A 1 13.38 5.46 5.86
CA MET A 1 12.33 4.61 5.27
C MET A 1 12.44 4.71 3.76
N ARG A 2 12.55 3.58 3.06
CA ARG A 2 12.54 3.49 1.60
C ARG A 2 11.13 3.17 1.12
N GLU A 3 10.77 3.63 -0.08
CA GLU A 3 9.49 3.34 -0.73
C GLU A 3 9.75 2.66 -2.07
N GLU A 4 9.08 1.52 -2.33
CA GLU A 4 9.25 0.75 -3.56
C GLU A 4 7.88 0.53 -4.21
N LEU A 5 7.68 1.00 -5.44
CA LEU A 5 6.42 0.80 -6.16
C LEU A 5 6.28 -0.66 -6.55
N VAL A 6 5.20 -1.31 -6.09
CA VAL A 6 4.95 -2.74 -6.34
C VAL A 6 3.84 -2.94 -7.36
N ALA A 7 2.76 -2.16 -7.28
CA ALA A 7 1.61 -2.32 -8.18
C ALA A 7 0.97 -0.98 -8.53
N LYS A 8 0.30 -0.97 -9.69
CA LYS A 8 -0.47 0.17 -10.18
C LYS A 8 -1.81 -0.30 -10.74
N ARG A 9 -2.90 0.38 -10.38
CA ARG A 9 -4.25 0.11 -10.90
C ARG A 9 -4.81 1.35 -11.56
N TYR A 10 -5.46 1.13 -12.71
CA TYR A 10 -6.15 2.14 -13.49
C TYR A 10 -7.63 1.77 -13.53
N LEU A 11 -8.49 2.65 -13.01
CA LEU A 11 -9.93 2.45 -13.06
C LEU A 11 -10.56 3.60 -13.82
N CYS A 12 -11.36 3.25 -14.83
CA CYS A 12 -12.11 4.24 -15.57
C CYS A 12 -13.36 4.61 -14.77
N ALA A 13 -13.33 5.75 -14.07
CA ALA A 13 -14.53 6.29 -13.47
C ALA A 13 -15.30 7.05 -14.57
N LYS A 14 -16.53 6.63 -14.86
CA LYS A 14 -17.36 7.20 -15.95
C LYS A 14 -17.56 8.73 -15.85
N ILE A 15 -17.39 9.32 -14.67
CA ILE A 15 -17.77 10.70 -14.36
C ILE A 15 -16.57 11.53 -13.89
N ALA A 16 -15.51 10.91 -13.34
CA ALA A 16 -14.43 11.60 -12.64
C ALA A 16 -13.04 11.30 -13.23
N GLY A 17 -12.93 10.97 -14.51
CA GLY A 17 -11.66 10.61 -15.13
C GLY A 17 -11.03 9.33 -14.54
N PRO A 18 -9.84 8.94 -15.01
CA PRO A 18 -9.22 7.71 -14.54
C PRO A 18 -8.72 7.86 -13.10
N LEU A 19 -9.19 6.97 -12.23
CA LEU A 19 -8.63 6.76 -10.90
C LEU A 19 -7.35 5.93 -11.06
N ILE A 20 -6.24 6.46 -10.54
CA ILE A 20 -4.94 5.81 -10.62
C ILE A 20 -4.44 5.59 -9.19
N LEU A 21 -4.31 4.32 -8.82
CA LEU A 21 -3.83 3.90 -7.51
C LEU A 21 -2.45 3.29 -7.65
N GLU A 22 -1.50 3.77 -6.84
CA GLU A 22 -0.14 3.26 -6.74
C GLU A 22 0.05 2.64 -5.35
N TYR A 23 0.53 1.39 -5.32
CA TYR A 23 0.73 0.59 -4.12
C TYR A 23 2.23 0.40 -3.90
N TYR A 24 2.70 0.81 -2.73
CA TYR A 24 4.11 0.84 -2.37
C TYR A 24 4.40 -0.07 -1.20
N LEU A 25 5.54 -0.74 -1.26
CA LEU A 25 6.20 -1.34 -0.12
C LEU A 25 6.96 -0.24 0.63
N LEU A 26 6.75 -0.17 1.94
CA LEU A 26 7.56 0.63 2.85
C LEU A 26 8.60 -0.27 3.51
N VAL A 27 9.86 0.13 3.46
CA VAL A 27 10.96 -0.59 4.10
C VAL A 27 11.64 0.31 5.12
N SER A 28 11.64 -0.11 6.38
CA SER A 28 12.30 0.58 7.47
C SER A 28 13.30 -0.35 8.16
N PRO A 29 14.49 0.15 8.55
CA PRO A 29 15.37 -0.62 9.41
C PRO A 29 14.72 -0.81 10.79
N LEU A 30 14.80 -2.03 11.32
CA LEU A 30 14.35 -2.37 12.68
C LEU A 30 15.55 -2.65 13.59
N ALA A 31 16.56 -3.37 13.10
CA ALA A 31 17.83 -3.64 13.76
C ALA A 31 18.92 -3.88 12.69
N GLU A 32 20.15 -4.19 13.13
CA GLU A 32 21.21 -4.65 12.22
C GLU A 32 20.73 -5.87 11.43
N ASP A 33 20.79 -5.77 10.10
CA ASP A 33 20.30 -6.77 9.14
C ASP A 33 18.81 -7.17 9.27
N LEU A 34 18.01 -6.37 9.96
CA LEU A 34 16.57 -6.62 10.13
C LEU A 34 15.74 -5.44 9.63
N GLU A 35 14.83 -5.72 8.71
CA GLU A 35 13.88 -4.76 8.17
C GLU A 35 12.47 -5.02 8.73
N ILE A 36 11.70 -3.94 8.88
CA ILE A 36 10.26 -3.99 9.12
C ILE A 36 9.56 -3.31 7.96
N TYR A 37 8.50 -3.97 7.50
CA TYR A 37 7.79 -3.61 6.29
C TYR A 37 6.42 -3.02 6.57
N GLY A 38 5.97 -2.15 5.68
CA GLY A 38 4.64 -1.57 5.69
C GLY A 38 4.13 -1.34 4.28
N VAL A 39 2.96 -0.70 4.17
CA VAL A 39 2.35 -0.37 2.88
C VAL A 39 2.01 1.11 2.78
N LYS A 40 2.00 1.63 1.56
CA LYS A 40 1.49 2.95 1.22
C LYS A 40 0.62 2.85 -0.02
N ILE A 41 -0.51 3.54 -0.01
CA ILE A 41 -1.39 3.69 -1.18
C ILE A 41 -1.45 5.16 -1.53
N VAL A 42 -1.26 5.48 -2.81
CA VAL A 42 -1.38 6.84 -3.35
C VAL A 42 -2.43 6.87 -4.44
N GLU A 43 -3.41 7.75 -4.29
CA GLU A 43 -4.30 8.14 -5.37
C GLU A 43 -3.70 9.31 -6.15
N ARG A 44 -3.27 9.07 -7.40
CA ARG A 44 -2.44 10.04 -8.13
C ARG A 44 -3.16 11.32 -8.56
N ARG A 45 -4.48 11.27 -8.72
CA ARG A 45 -5.23 12.43 -9.19
C ARG A 45 -5.47 13.44 -8.07
N SER A 46 -5.91 12.97 -6.91
CA SER A 46 -6.14 13.81 -5.73
C SER A 46 -4.86 14.07 -4.93
N GLY A 47 -3.83 13.22 -5.09
CA GLY A 47 -2.63 13.25 -4.26
C GLY A 47 -2.84 12.68 -2.86
N VAL A 48 -4.05 12.18 -2.57
CA VAL A 48 -4.35 11.55 -1.29
C VAL A 48 -3.51 10.30 -1.13
N ALA A 49 -2.89 10.15 0.04
CA ALA A 49 -2.09 9.00 0.37
C ALA A 49 -2.39 8.54 1.79
N ALA A 50 -2.27 7.24 2.02
CA ALA A 50 -2.31 6.64 3.34
C ALA A 50 -1.14 5.68 3.49
N ILE A 51 -0.60 5.62 4.70
CA ILE A 51 0.53 4.78 5.06
C ILE A 51 0.17 3.91 6.25
N ALA A 52 0.62 2.66 6.22
CA ALA A 52 0.58 1.73 7.35
C ALA A 52 1.99 1.14 7.51
N PRO A 53 2.88 1.82 8.26
CA PRO A 53 4.23 1.35 8.49
C PRO A 53 4.27 0.22 9.54
N GLY A 54 5.35 -0.55 9.57
CA GLY A 54 5.65 -1.40 10.72
C GLY A 54 4.76 -2.63 10.89
N LEU A 55 4.18 -3.14 9.82
CA LEU A 55 3.18 -4.21 9.83
C LEU A 55 3.79 -5.60 10.06
N THR A 56 4.95 -5.89 9.49
CA THR A 56 5.58 -7.21 9.62
C THR A 56 7.06 -7.18 9.25
N THR A 57 7.86 -8.07 9.84
CA THR A 57 9.24 -8.34 9.40
C THR A 57 9.32 -9.35 8.25
N SER A 58 8.19 -9.89 7.79
CA SER A 58 8.15 -10.86 6.68
C SER A 58 7.91 -10.19 5.34
N GLY A 59 8.94 -10.15 4.49
CA GLY A 59 8.85 -9.65 3.11
C GLY A 59 7.78 -10.37 2.28
N ARG A 60 7.58 -11.68 2.51
CA ARG A 60 6.54 -12.45 1.83
C ARG A 60 5.12 -12.05 2.26
N LYS A 61 4.89 -11.85 3.58
CA LYS A 61 3.57 -11.43 4.10
C LYS A 61 3.19 -10.05 3.59
N ILE A 62 4.13 -9.10 3.58
CA ILE A 62 3.84 -7.74 3.13
C ILE A 62 3.57 -7.68 1.62
N LEU A 63 4.32 -8.41 0.79
CA LEU A 63 4.07 -8.48 -0.64
C LEU A 63 2.72 -9.15 -0.95
N HIS A 64 2.34 -10.16 -0.17
CA HIS A 64 1.02 -10.77 -0.29
C HIS A 64 -0.09 -9.78 0.08
N LEU A 65 0.07 -9.01 1.16
CA LEU A 65 -0.87 -7.95 1.51
C LEU A 65 -1.00 -6.94 0.37
N ILE A 66 0.11 -6.45 -0.19
CA ILE A 66 0.07 -5.50 -1.31
C ILE A 66 -0.67 -6.08 -2.53
N ASP A 67 -0.46 -7.37 -2.84
CA ASP A 67 -1.19 -8.05 -3.91
C ASP A 67 -2.71 -8.04 -3.64
N LEU A 68 -3.15 -8.38 -2.42
CA LEU A 68 -4.56 -8.33 -2.01
C LEU A 68 -5.14 -6.92 -2.10
N LEU A 69 -4.44 -5.91 -1.57
CA LEU A 69 -4.85 -4.50 -1.63
C LEU A 69 -5.00 -4.04 -3.08
N SER A 70 -4.05 -4.41 -3.95
CA SER A 70 -4.08 -4.04 -5.36
C SER A 70 -5.23 -4.71 -6.12
N LYS A 71 -5.54 -5.97 -5.81
CA LYS A 71 -6.63 -6.73 -6.45
C LYS A 71 -8.00 -6.23 -5.99
N GLY A 72 -8.12 -5.93 -4.70
CA GLY A 72 -9.32 -5.33 -4.11
C GLY A 72 -9.52 -3.87 -4.47
N THR A 73 -8.56 -3.24 -5.16
CA THR A 73 -8.59 -1.81 -5.50
C THR A 73 -8.78 -0.93 -4.26
N VAL A 74 -8.07 -1.27 -3.19
CA VAL A 74 -8.13 -0.53 -1.94
C VAL A 74 -7.63 0.89 -2.18
N THR A 75 -8.39 1.87 -1.71
CA THR A 75 -8.04 3.29 -1.78
C THR A 75 -7.33 3.72 -0.49
N PRO A 76 -6.65 4.87 -0.49
CA PRO A 76 -6.04 5.41 0.73
C PRO A 76 -7.02 5.50 1.91
N THR A 77 -8.28 5.85 1.65
CA THR A 77 -9.30 6.05 2.69
C THR A 77 -9.68 4.74 3.40
N SER A 78 -9.70 3.63 2.68
CA SER A 78 -10.06 2.31 3.21
C SER A 78 -8.86 1.49 3.72
N LEU A 79 -7.65 2.05 3.70
CA LEU A 79 -6.45 1.30 4.07
C LEU A 79 -6.45 0.91 5.56
N ALA A 80 -6.87 1.83 6.43
CA ALA A 80 -6.87 1.61 7.88
C ALA A 80 -7.75 0.43 8.26
N ASP A 81 -8.99 0.41 7.76
CA ASP A 81 -9.98 -0.64 8.06
C ASP A 81 -9.44 -2.03 7.70
N ILE A 82 -8.77 -2.16 6.54
CA ILE A 82 -8.25 -3.45 6.06
C ILE A 82 -7.00 -3.88 6.83
N VAL A 83 -6.16 -2.93 7.25
CA VAL A 83 -4.98 -3.23 8.05
C VAL A 83 -5.38 -3.70 9.45
N GLU A 84 -6.41 -3.11 10.03
CA GLU A 84 -6.94 -3.53 11.34
C GLU A 84 -7.46 -4.97 11.31
N ASP A 85 -8.14 -5.40 10.25
CA ASP A 85 -8.58 -6.80 10.06
C ASP A 85 -7.43 -7.79 9.78
N TRP A 86 -6.24 -7.29 9.43
CA TRP A 86 -5.10 -8.12 9.02
C TRP A 86 -4.11 -8.43 10.15
N LEU A 87 -4.06 -7.59 11.19
CA LEU A 87 -3.14 -7.70 12.33
C LEU A 87 -3.61 -8.74 13.36
#